data_AF-U6KKP2-F1
#
_entry.id   AF-U6KKP2-F1
#
_cell.length_a   1.000
_cell.length_b   1.000
_cell.length_c   1.000
_cell.angle_alpha   90.00
_cell.angle_beta   90.00
_cell.angle_gamma   90.00
#
_symmetry.space_group_name_H-M   'P 1'
#
loop_
_entity.id
_entity.type
_entity.pdbx_description
1 polymer ?
#
loop_
_entity_poly.entity_id
_entity_poly.type
_entity_poly.pdbx_seq_one_letter_code
_entity_poly.pdbx_strand_id
1 'polypeptide(L)'
;MGSIADHGSVEYPKQCVPLTLQAIDKTKVCETVQERCTELVTSIRTTVIIWVGRGLFERHKLSFLIMLTFQLLQKGSLKDQFDAKLMDFLLKGPIKQVPENPLADWLPNKAWYAVQKLIELPGFESFATNMQKDAPSRFKEWFQELQPEKVKLPLDWKALDNMPFKKLVVLRCLRPDRLTAAISDYIRTMLPYGGQYLDGDSALSFYEIFESSFEESTATTPIFFILSPGADPVKEIEALGKKMGYIANFNLHNVALGQA
;
A
#
# COMPACT_ATOMS: atom_id res chain seq x y z
N MET A 1 -22.26 -12.62 4.41
CA MET A 1 -21.31 -13.35 3.55
C MET A 1 -21.20 -12.60 2.23
N GLY A 2 -20.33 -11.60 2.16
CA GLY A 2 -20.13 -10.77 0.96
C GLY A 2 -19.00 -11.35 0.13
N SER A 3 -19.37 -12.00 -0.97
CA SER A 3 -18.47 -12.60 -1.95
C SER A 3 -17.54 -11.55 -2.58
N ILE A 4 -16.28 -11.91 -2.79
CA ILE A 4 -15.26 -11.11 -3.51
C ILE A 4 -15.53 -11.13 -5.04
N ALA A 5 -16.72 -11.59 -5.48
CA ALA A 5 -17.02 -11.93 -6.87
C ALA A 5 -17.56 -10.80 -7.75
N ASP A 6 -17.77 -9.58 -7.23
CA ASP A 6 -18.56 -8.57 -7.94
C ASP A 6 -17.79 -7.57 -8.80
N HIS A 7 -16.58 -7.94 -9.26
CA HIS A 7 -15.91 -7.24 -10.37
C HIS A 7 -15.69 -8.22 -11.51
N GLY A 8 -16.57 -8.11 -12.51
CA GLY A 8 -16.57 -8.95 -13.70
C GLY A 8 -15.26 -8.89 -14.49
N SER A 9 -15.01 -10.02 -15.17
CA SER A 9 -14.01 -10.21 -16.24
C SER A 9 -12.57 -10.54 -15.84
N VAL A 10 -12.34 -11.11 -14.65
CA VAL A 10 -11.08 -11.79 -14.34
C VAL A 10 -11.41 -13.22 -13.94
N GLU A 11 -11.12 -14.19 -14.80
CA GLU A 11 -11.00 -15.58 -14.37
C GLU A 11 -10.07 -15.59 -13.15
N TYR A 12 -10.57 -15.98 -11.98
CA TYR A 12 -9.69 -16.21 -10.83
C TYR A 12 -8.61 -17.19 -11.31
N PRO A 13 -7.32 -16.81 -11.32
CA PRO A 13 -6.30 -17.75 -11.74
C PRO A 13 -6.37 -18.90 -10.74
N LYS A 14 -6.57 -20.11 -11.25
CA LYS A 14 -6.54 -21.38 -10.50
C LYS A 14 -5.23 -21.60 -9.70
N GLN A 15 -4.31 -20.64 -9.76
CA GLN A 15 -3.02 -20.54 -9.07
C GLN A 15 -3.11 -20.06 -7.61
N CYS A 16 -4.21 -19.44 -7.16
CA CYS A 16 -4.31 -18.94 -5.78
C CYS A 16 -4.49 -20.05 -4.71
N VAL A 17 -5.10 -21.19 -5.07
CA VAL A 17 -5.36 -22.29 -4.13
C VAL A 17 -4.06 -22.95 -3.63
N PRO A 18 -3.09 -23.31 -4.50
CA PRO A 18 -1.78 -23.81 -4.06
C PRO A 18 -1.06 -22.89 -3.07
N LEU A 19 -1.07 -21.58 -3.33
CA LEU A 19 -0.39 -20.58 -2.47
C LEU A 19 -1.00 -20.52 -1.07
N THR A 20 -2.32 -20.67 -0.98
CA THR A 20 -3.01 -20.64 0.32
C THR A 20 -2.66 -21.88 1.15
N LEU A 21 -2.55 -23.04 0.51
CA LEU A 21 -2.12 -24.28 1.17
C LEU A 21 -0.66 -24.19 1.64
N GLN A 22 0.24 -23.68 0.79
CA GLN A 22 1.63 -23.45 1.18
C GLN A 22 1.75 -22.51 2.38
N ALA A 23 0.95 -21.43 2.42
CA ALA A 23 0.94 -20.52 3.57
C ALA A 23 0.44 -21.20 4.86
N ILE A 24 -0.53 -22.10 4.75
CA ILE A 24 -1.03 -22.90 5.89
C ILE A 24 0.08 -23.82 6.42
N ASP A 25 0.80 -24.50 5.53
CA ASP A 25 1.87 -25.43 5.90
C ASP A 25 3.07 -24.71 6.54
N LYS A 26 3.38 -23.49 6.11
CA LYS A 26 4.42 -22.61 6.70
C LYS A 26 4.01 -22.02 8.05
N THR A 27 2.73 -22.11 8.43
CA THR A 27 2.24 -21.48 9.67
C THR A 27 2.75 -22.24 10.90
N LYS A 28 3.30 -21.50 11.87
CA LYS A 28 3.81 -22.08 13.11
C LYS A 28 2.70 -22.85 13.85
N VAL A 29 3.09 -23.97 14.48
CA VAL A 29 2.21 -24.70 15.40
C VAL A 29 1.98 -23.86 16.65
N CYS A 30 0.71 -23.58 16.96
CA CYS A 30 0.29 -22.83 18.15
C CYS A 30 -0.44 -23.74 19.13
N GLU A 31 -0.38 -23.39 20.42
CA GLU A 31 -1.01 -24.14 21.51
C GLU A 31 -2.53 -23.95 21.51
N THR A 32 -3.01 -22.75 21.15
CA THR A 32 -4.44 -22.43 21.12
C THR A 32 -4.98 -22.24 19.71
N VAL A 33 -6.27 -22.51 19.53
CA VAL A 33 -6.96 -22.32 18.25
C VAL A 33 -6.99 -20.84 17.86
N GLN A 34 -7.22 -19.94 18.81
CA GLN A 34 -7.30 -18.50 18.58
C GLN A 34 -5.96 -17.92 18.08
N GLU A 35 -4.84 -18.31 18.70
CA GLU A 35 -3.51 -17.93 18.22
C GLU A 35 -3.25 -18.50 16.83
N ARG A 36 -3.57 -19.78 16.62
CA ARG A 36 -3.40 -20.42 15.31
C ARG A 36 -4.18 -19.70 14.21
N CYS A 37 -5.43 -19.29 14.47
CA CYS A 37 -6.22 -18.53 13.51
C CYS A 37 -5.57 -17.18 13.16
N THR A 38 -5.00 -16.49 14.15
CA THR A 38 -4.33 -15.19 13.95
C THR A 38 -3.05 -15.35 13.12
N GLU A 39 -2.26 -16.38 13.41
CA GLU A 39 -1.05 -16.72 12.68
C GLU A 39 -1.36 -17.17 11.25
N LEU A 40 -2.40 -17.99 11.05
CA LEU A 40 -2.85 -18.40 9.72
C LEU A 40 -3.25 -17.21 8.85
N VAL A 41 -4.06 -16.29 9.41
CA VAL A 41 -4.47 -15.07 8.69
C VAL A 41 -3.27 -14.22 8.32
N THR A 42 -2.28 -14.14 9.21
CA THR A 42 -1.03 -13.40 8.96
C THR A 42 -0.22 -14.07 7.86
N SER A 43 0.05 -15.37 7.97
CA SER A 43 0.83 -16.15 6.99
C SER A 43 0.21 -16.08 5.60
N ILE A 44 -1.10 -16.32 5.49
CA ILE A 44 -1.83 -16.26 4.21
C ILE A 44 -1.74 -14.85 3.62
N ARG A 45 -1.98 -13.81 4.43
CA ARG A 45 -1.92 -12.42 3.98
C ARG A 45 -0.53 -12.06 3.46
N THR A 46 0.51 -12.37 4.22
CA THR A 46 1.90 -12.08 3.84
C THR A 46 2.26 -12.79 2.55
N THR A 47 1.97 -14.09 2.45
CA THR A 47 2.26 -14.90 1.26
C THR A 47 1.58 -14.31 0.02
N VAL A 48 0.28 -14.01 0.11
CA VAL A 48 -0.49 -13.48 -1.02
C VAL A 48 -0.02 -12.08 -1.42
N ILE A 49 0.25 -11.19 -0.47
CA ILE A 49 0.72 -9.82 -0.78
C ILE A 49 2.08 -9.85 -1.47
N ILE A 50 3.03 -10.66 -0.97
CA ILE A 50 4.36 -10.78 -1.58
C ILE A 50 4.25 -11.37 -2.99
N TRP A 51 3.46 -12.44 -3.17
CA TRP A 51 3.26 -13.05 -4.48
C TRP A 51 2.64 -12.10 -5.50
N VAL A 52 1.59 -11.37 -5.12
CA VAL A 52 1.00 -10.35 -5.99
C VAL A 52 2.00 -9.24 -6.26
N GLY A 53 2.76 -8.81 -5.24
CA GLY A 53 3.82 -7.81 -5.36
C GLY A 53 4.89 -8.17 -6.39
N ARG A 54 5.31 -9.44 -6.46
CA ARG A 54 6.29 -9.97 -7.44
C ARG A 54 5.80 -9.90 -8.88
N GLY A 55 4.49 -10.01 -9.10
CA GLY A 55 3.86 -9.88 -10.41
C GLY A 55 3.57 -8.44 -10.84
N LEU A 56 3.71 -7.46 -9.95
CA LEU A 56 3.39 -6.06 -10.21
C LEU A 56 4.64 -5.23 -10.53
N PHE A 57 4.48 -4.31 -11.49
CA PHE A 57 5.45 -3.23 -11.66
C PHE A 57 5.54 -2.36 -10.41
N GLU A 58 6.73 -1.85 -10.12
CA GLU A 58 7.02 -1.04 -8.92
C GLU A 58 6.02 0.11 -8.71
N ARG A 59 5.71 0.83 -9.79
CA ARG A 59 4.75 1.96 -9.78
C ARG A 59 3.33 1.59 -9.34
N HIS A 60 2.95 0.30 -9.40
CA HIS A 60 1.60 -0.16 -9.05
C HIS A 60 1.53 -0.80 -7.65
N LYS A 61 2.66 -1.15 -7.04
CA LYS A 61 2.69 -1.83 -5.73
C LYS A 61 2.00 -1.01 -4.65
N LEU A 62 2.30 0.30 -4.57
CA LEU A 62 1.66 1.18 -3.60
C LEU A 62 0.14 1.27 -3.84
N SER A 63 -0.32 1.41 -5.09
CA SER A 63 -1.75 1.45 -5.40
C SER A 63 -2.48 0.17 -4.98
N PHE A 64 -1.86 -0.99 -5.20
CA PHE A 64 -2.40 -2.27 -4.72
C PHE A 64 -2.53 -2.30 -3.19
N LEU A 65 -1.49 -1.87 -2.46
CA LEU A 65 -1.53 -1.82 -1.00
C LEU A 65 -2.60 -0.84 -0.48
N ILE A 66 -2.74 0.33 -1.12
CA ILE A 66 -3.80 1.29 -0.80
C ILE A 66 -5.17 0.64 -0.92
N MET A 67 -5.45 -0.01 -2.07
CA MET A 67 -6.72 -0.67 -2.31
C MET A 67 -6.98 -1.76 -1.26
N LEU A 68 -5.99 -2.61 -0.99
CA LEU A 68 -6.10 -3.67 0.00
C LEU A 68 -6.38 -3.12 1.41
N THR A 69 -5.62 -2.10 1.85
CA THR A 69 -5.78 -1.51 3.18
C THR A 69 -7.18 -0.91 3.35
N PHE A 70 -7.67 -0.13 2.38
CA PHE A 70 -9.01 0.45 2.46
C PHE A 70 -10.14 -0.59 2.33
N GLN A 71 -9.95 -1.67 1.58
CA GLN A 71 -10.90 -2.78 1.55
C GLN A 71 -10.98 -3.52 2.89
N LEU A 72 -9.84 -3.75 3.55
CA LEU A 72 -9.80 -4.35 4.88
C LEU A 72 -10.39 -3.42 5.95
N LEU A 73 -10.16 -2.11 5.80
CA LEU A 73 -10.78 -1.09 6.65
C LEU A 73 -12.31 -1.10 6.50
N GLN A 74 -12.82 -1.13 5.26
CA GLN A 74 -14.25 -1.21 4.97
C GLN A 74 -14.90 -2.47 5.55
N LYS A 75 -14.16 -3.59 5.61
CA LYS A 75 -14.61 -4.84 6.23
C LYS A 75 -14.51 -4.85 7.76
N GLY A 76 -14.08 -3.76 8.40
CA GLY A 76 -13.91 -3.67 9.84
C GLY A 76 -12.78 -4.55 10.40
N SER A 77 -11.83 -4.94 9.55
CA SER A 77 -10.72 -5.82 9.94
C SER A 77 -9.49 -5.05 10.45
N LEU A 78 -9.53 -3.71 10.41
CA LEU A 78 -8.47 -2.80 10.87
C LEU A 78 -9.00 -1.91 12.01
N LYS A 79 -8.08 -1.26 12.74
CA LYS A 79 -8.40 -0.50 13.97
C LYS A 79 -9.10 0.84 13.73
N ASP A 80 -8.98 1.40 12.52
CA ASP A 80 -9.58 2.69 12.17
C ASP A 80 -11.03 2.50 11.69
N GLN A 81 -11.80 3.58 11.60
CA GLN A 81 -13.20 3.53 11.17
C GLN A 81 -13.33 3.93 9.71
N PHE A 82 -13.97 3.08 8.91
CA PHE A 82 -14.28 3.40 7.54
C PHE A 82 -15.43 4.42 7.46
N ASP A 83 -15.20 5.50 6.71
CA ASP A 83 -16.23 6.47 6.35
C ASP A 83 -16.23 6.63 4.82
N ALA A 84 -17.36 6.29 4.21
CA ALA A 84 -17.53 6.34 2.76
C ALA A 84 -17.43 7.78 2.21
N LYS A 85 -17.86 8.79 2.97
CA LYS A 85 -17.77 10.20 2.54
C LYS A 85 -16.33 10.68 2.55
N LEU A 86 -15.55 10.30 3.56
CA LEU A 86 -14.12 10.61 3.62
C LEU A 86 -13.36 9.92 2.47
N MET A 87 -13.71 8.67 2.17
CA MET A 87 -13.10 7.93 1.07
C MET A 87 -13.42 8.57 -0.28
N ASP A 88 -14.68 8.94 -0.52
CA ASP A 88 -15.10 9.61 -1.75
C ASP A 88 -14.36 10.95 -1.93
N PHE A 89 -14.22 11.71 -0.84
CA PHE A 89 -13.49 12.97 -0.83
C PHE A 89 -11.99 12.77 -1.14
N LEU A 90 -11.36 11.77 -0.51
CA LEU A 90 -9.94 11.47 -0.70
C LEU A 90 -9.63 11.12 -2.17
N LEU A 91 -10.49 10.31 -2.79
CA LEU A 91 -10.33 9.85 -4.16
C LEU A 91 -10.60 10.95 -5.19
N LYS A 92 -11.76 11.62 -5.12
CA LYS A 92 -12.17 12.57 -6.14
C LYS A 92 -11.44 13.90 -6.01
N GLY A 93 -11.29 14.38 -4.78
CA GLY A 93 -10.79 15.71 -4.49
C GLY A 93 -11.66 16.83 -5.09
N PRO A 94 -11.67 18.01 -4.46
CA PRO A 94 -12.40 19.16 -5.00
C PRO A 94 -11.59 19.87 -6.11
N ILE A 95 -12.19 20.09 -7.29
CA ILE A 95 -11.49 20.55 -8.52
C ILE A 95 -11.91 21.97 -8.97
N LYS A 96 -12.98 22.56 -8.42
CA LYS A 96 -13.45 23.89 -8.87
C LYS A 96 -12.74 25.05 -8.14
N GLN A 97 -12.84 26.27 -8.68
CA GLN A 97 -12.35 27.50 -8.06
C GLN A 97 -13.50 28.49 -8.02
N VAL A 98 -13.98 28.90 -6.85
CA VAL A 98 -15.08 29.88 -6.79
C VAL A 98 -15.11 30.79 -5.53
N PRO A 99 -14.64 30.43 -4.32
CA PRO A 99 -14.73 31.37 -3.19
C PRO A 99 -13.53 32.31 -3.09
N GLU A 100 -13.79 33.53 -2.61
CA GLU A 100 -12.76 34.47 -2.15
C GLU A 100 -11.90 33.79 -1.07
N ASN A 101 -10.58 33.95 -1.20
CA ASN A 101 -9.62 33.33 -0.31
C ASN A 101 -9.05 34.37 0.68
N PRO A 102 -9.50 34.37 1.94
CA PRO A 102 -9.02 35.29 2.96
C PRO A 102 -7.58 35.00 3.40
N LEU A 103 -7.00 33.87 3.00
CA LEU A 103 -5.65 33.42 3.34
C LEU A 103 -4.74 33.37 2.10
N ALA A 104 -5.06 34.17 1.08
CA ALA A 104 -4.34 34.17 -0.19
C ALA A 104 -2.86 34.55 -0.09
N ASP A 105 -2.41 35.12 1.04
CA ASP A 105 -1.01 35.47 1.28
C ASP A 105 -0.10 34.23 1.42
N TRP A 106 -0.66 33.08 1.83
CA TRP A 106 0.13 31.84 1.99
C TRP A 106 -0.57 30.57 1.51
N LEU A 107 -1.90 30.54 1.47
CA LEU A 107 -2.67 29.37 1.07
C LEU A 107 -3.17 29.53 -0.38
N PRO A 108 -2.83 28.62 -1.31
CA PRO A 108 -3.33 28.68 -2.67
C PRO A 108 -4.85 28.56 -2.75
N ASN A 109 -5.48 29.26 -3.70
CA ASN A 109 -6.95 29.25 -3.89
C ASN A 109 -7.53 27.84 -4.05
N LYS A 110 -6.79 26.93 -4.70
CA LYS A 110 -7.18 25.52 -4.84
C LYS A 110 -7.24 24.80 -3.50
N ALA A 111 -6.27 25.03 -2.62
CA ALA A 111 -6.24 24.45 -1.28
C ALA A 111 -7.34 25.04 -0.40
N TRP A 112 -7.56 26.36 -0.48
CA TRP A 112 -8.68 27.01 0.22
C TRP A 112 -10.03 26.47 -0.22
N TYR A 113 -10.27 26.31 -1.53
CA TYR A 113 -11.49 25.67 -2.02
C TYR A 113 -11.66 24.25 -1.47
N ALA A 114 -10.55 23.50 -1.39
CA ALA A 114 -10.59 22.17 -0.81
C ALA A 114 -10.98 22.18 0.67
N VAL A 115 -10.50 23.16 1.43
CA VAL A 115 -10.89 23.38 2.82
C VAL A 115 -12.38 23.78 2.93
N GLN A 116 -12.89 24.62 2.02
CA GLN A 116 -14.32 24.96 1.98
C GLN A 116 -15.20 23.73 1.70
N LYS A 117 -14.69 22.72 0.98
CA LYS A 117 -15.39 21.44 0.81
C LYS A 117 -15.18 20.48 1.97
N LEU A 118 -14.05 20.57 2.66
CA LEU A 118 -13.76 19.79 3.85
C LEU A 118 -14.74 20.11 4.99
N ILE A 119 -15.08 21.39 5.20
CA ILE A 119 -15.99 21.80 6.29
C ILE A 119 -17.44 21.31 6.10
N GLU A 120 -17.80 20.82 4.91
CA GLU A 120 -19.10 20.17 4.66
C GLU A 120 -19.15 18.73 5.22
N LEU A 121 -18.01 18.18 5.64
CA LEU A 121 -17.89 16.83 6.21
C LEU A 121 -18.02 16.84 7.74
N PRO A 122 -18.66 15.81 8.34
CA PRO A 122 -18.84 15.72 9.79
C PRO A 122 -17.53 15.74 10.59
N GLY A 123 -17.44 16.67 11.53
CA GLY A 123 -16.29 16.87 12.41
C GLY A 123 -15.19 17.77 11.85
N PHE A 124 -15.44 18.46 10.73
CA PHE A 124 -14.55 19.47 10.16
C PHE A 124 -15.16 20.87 10.09
N GLU A 125 -16.36 21.07 10.64
CA GLU A 125 -17.17 22.28 10.46
C GLU A 125 -16.44 23.56 10.90
N SER A 126 -15.63 23.47 11.95
CA SER A 126 -14.84 24.61 12.47
C SER A 126 -13.49 24.80 11.78
N PHE A 127 -13.05 23.89 10.90
CA PHE A 127 -11.67 23.85 10.40
C PHE A 127 -11.27 25.14 9.66
N ALA A 128 -12.10 25.61 8.72
CA ALA A 128 -11.84 26.84 7.98
C ALA A 128 -11.79 28.08 8.90
N THR A 129 -12.72 28.16 9.86
CA THR A 129 -12.78 29.25 10.84
C THR A 129 -11.54 29.26 11.73
N ASN A 130 -11.11 28.10 12.23
CA ASN A 130 -9.92 27.99 13.06
C ASN A 130 -8.65 28.40 12.31
N MET A 131 -8.57 28.06 11.02
CA MET A 131 -7.46 28.42 10.16
C MET A 131 -7.45 29.91 9.80
N GLN A 132 -8.62 30.53 9.63
CA GLN A 132 -8.73 31.94 9.26
C GLN A 132 -8.61 32.89 10.45
N LYS A 133 -9.26 32.59 11.57
CA LYS A 133 -9.43 33.52 12.70
C LYS A 133 -8.63 33.13 13.93
N ASP A 134 -8.67 31.86 14.32
CA ASP A 134 -8.19 31.48 15.66
C ASP A 134 -6.68 31.25 15.72
N ALA A 135 -6.07 30.68 14.67
CA ALA A 135 -4.63 30.40 14.66
C ALA A 135 -3.94 30.48 13.27
N PRO A 136 -4.17 31.54 12.46
CA PRO A 136 -3.65 31.61 11.09
C PRO A 136 -2.13 31.41 10.98
N SER A 137 -1.34 32.03 11.87
CA SER A 137 0.12 31.87 11.85
C SER A 137 0.58 30.43 12.09
N ARG A 138 -0.07 29.70 13.00
CA ARG A 138 0.29 28.30 13.31
C ARG A 138 -0.07 27.34 12.18
N PHE A 139 -1.18 27.59 11.49
CA PHE A 139 -1.55 26.80 10.31
C PHE A 139 -0.61 27.08 9.14
N LYS A 140 -0.17 28.34 8.98
CA LYS A 140 0.86 28.71 7.99
C LYS A 140 2.19 28.01 8.27
N GLU A 141 2.65 28.00 9.53
CA GLU A 141 3.84 27.25 9.96
C GLU A 141 3.70 25.76 9.61
N TRP A 142 2.59 25.12 10.01
CA TRP A 142 2.34 23.71 9.70
C TRP A 142 2.30 23.45 8.18
N PHE A 143 1.70 24.34 7.39
CA PHE A 143 1.65 24.22 5.94
C PHE A 143 3.05 24.31 5.30
N GLN A 144 3.94 25.12 5.87
CA GLN A 144 5.30 25.34 5.42
C GLN A 144 6.29 24.25 5.89
N GLU A 145 5.88 23.35 6.78
CA GLU A 145 6.70 22.22 7.20
C GLU A 145 7.13 21.34 6.01
N LEU A 146 8.32 20.76 6.11
CA LEU A 146 8.82 19.86 5.08
C LEU A 146 8.09 18.51 5.09
N GLN A 147 7.73 18.04 6.29
CA GLN A 147 7.07 16.76 6.55
C GLN A 147 5.81 16.97 7.42
N PRO A 148 4.82 17.75 6.93
CA PRO A 148 3.63 18.11 7.70
C PRO A 148 2.83 16.88 8.16
N GLU A 149 2.91 15.77 7.44
CA GLU A 149 2.28 14.50 7.81
C GLU A 149 2.76 13.94 9.16
N LYS A 150 4.00 14.26 9.56
CA LYS A 150 4.59 13.84 10.84
C LYS A 150 4.39 14.85 11.98
N VAL A 151 3.92 16.05 11.66
CA VAL A 151 3.72 17.13 12.62
C VAL A 151 2.25 17.18 13.03
N LYS A 152 1.99 17.47 14.30
CA LYS A 152 0.64 17.68 14.85
C LYS A 152 0.04 18.94 14.28
N LEU A 153 -1.24 18.89 13.89
CA LEU A 153 -1.95 20.10 13.52
C LEU A 153 -2.17 21.02 14.74
N PRO A 154 -2.31 22.34 14.53
CA PRO A 154 -2.58 23.29 15.60
C PRO A 154 -3.92 23.04 16.32
N LEU A 155 -4.06 23.63 17.51
CA LEU A 155 -5.30 23.63 18.30
C LEU A 155 -5.77 22.20 18.62
N ASP A 156 -7.07 21.94 18.54
CA ASP A 156 -7.68 20.63 18.82
C ASP A 156 -7.48 19.64 17.68
N TRP A 157 -7.04 20.10 16.51
CA TRP A 157 -6.74 19.24 15.35
C TRP A 157 -5.54 18.33 15.58
N LYS A 158 -4.74 18.54 16.64
CA LYS A 158 -3.74 17.57 17.12
C LYS A 158 -4.34 16.19 17.42
N ALA A 159 -5.65 16.11 17.70
CA ALA A 159 -6.35 14.85 17.90
C ALA A 159 -6.43 14.00 16.62
N LEU A 160 -6.22 14.59 15.44
CA LEU A 160 -6.18 13.87 14.16
C LEU A 160 -5.02 12.86 14.06
N ASP A 161 -3.98 12.98 14.88
CA ASP A 161 -2.94 11.95 14.99
C ASP A 161 -3.50 10.60 15.46
N ASN A 162 -4.58 10.62 16.25
CA ASN A 162 -5.30 9.42 16.68
C ASN A 162 -6.43 9.03 15.70
N MET A 163 -6.70 9.85 14.68
CA MET A 163 -7.71 9.62 13.63
C MET A 163 -7.04 9.76 12.25
N PRO A 164 -6.09 8.89 11.91
CA PRO A 164 -5.19 9.14 10.79
C PRO A 164 -5.90 9.09 9.43
N PHE A 165 -7.02 8.36 9.26
CA PHE A 165 -7.81 8.48 8.03
C PHE A 165 -8.37 9.90 7.84
N LYS A 166 -8.89 10.53 8.91
CA LYS A 166 -9.29 11.94 8.86
C LYS A 166 -8.11 12.87 8.58
N LYS A 167 -6.92 12.58 9.13
CA LYS A 167 -5.69 13.33 8.85
C LYS A 167 -5.30 13.28 7.37
N LEU A 168 -5.46 12.14 6.70
CA LEU A 168 -5.21 11.99 5.25
C LEU A 168 -6.06 12.95 4.42
N VAL A 169 -7.33 13.14 4.79
CA VAL A 169 -8.25 14.05 4.10
C VAL A 169 -7.81 15.51 4.26
N VAL A 170 -7.29 15.90 5.43
CA VAL A 170 -6.73 17.24 5.64
C VAL A 170 -5.48 17.45 4.78
N LEU A 171 -4.58 16.47 4.75
CA LEU A 171 -3.39 16.52 3.89
C LEU A 171 -3.76 16.58 2.40
N ARG A 172 -4.82 15.89 1.97
CA ARG A 172 -5.34 15.96 0.60
C ARG A 172 -5.74 17.39 0.20
N CYS A 173 -6.24 18.19 1.14
CA CYS A 173 -6.62 19.58 0.93
C CYS A 173 -5.42 20.53 0.94
N LEU A 174 -4.56 20.44 1.96
CA LEU A 174 -3.51 21.42 2.21
C LEU A 174 -2.19 21.05 1.52
N ARG A 175 -1.75 19.80 1.61
CA ARG A 175 -0.44 19.34 1.12
C ARG A 175 -0.56 18.03 0.31
N PRO A 176 -1.24 18.08 -0.86
CA PRO A 176 -1.45 16.90 -1.69
C PRO A 176 -0.14 16.30 -2.21
N ASP A 177 0.93 17.08 -2.29
CA ASP A 177 2.29 16.65 -2.63
C ASP A 177 2.87 15.64 -1.62
N ARG A 178 2.46 15.71 -0.35
CA ARG A 178 2.90 14.80 0.72
C ARG A 178 1.98 13.60 0.91
N LEU A 179 0.89 13.51 0.16
CA LEU A 179 -0.14 12.50 0.37
C LEU A 179 0.39 11.08 0.19
N THR A 180 1.27 10.85 -0.79
CA THR A 180 1.90 9.53 -1.00
C THR A 180 2.71 9.07 0.21
N ALA A 181 3.46 9.97 0.84
CA ALA A 181 4.22 9.67 2.07
C ALA A 181 3.26 9.39 3.23
N ALA A 182 2.24 10.23 3.42
CA ALA A 182 1.25 10.06 4.48
C ALA A 182 0.46 8.76 4.37
N ILE A 183 0.08 8.35 3.15
CA ILE A 183 -0.59 7.07 2.90
C ILE A 183 0.34 5.89 3.17
N SER A 184 1.64 6.02 2.86
CA SER A 184 2.61 4.98 3.19
C SER A 184 2.74 4.81 4.71
N ASP A 185 2.81 5.91 5.45
CA ASP A 185 2.79 5.89 6.92
C ASP A 185 1.47 5.31 7.48
N TYR A 186 0.34 5.63 6.84
CA TYR A 186 -0.96 5.05 7.16
C TYR A 186 -0.97 3.53 6.99
N ILE A 187 -0.47 3.02 5.86
CA ILE A 187 -0.38 1.57 5.59
C ILE A 187 0.55 0.90 6.61
N ARG A 188 1.71 1.51 6.90
CA ARG A 188 2.71 0.97 7.84
C ARG A 188 2.14 0.79 9.26
N THR A 189 1.21 1.67 9.66
CA THR A 189 0.61 1.67 11.00
C THR A 189 -0.69 0.87 11.07
N MET A 190 -1.52 0.90 10.03
CA MET A 190 -2.84 0.27 10.03
C MET A 190 -2.82 -1.19 9.64
N LEU A 191 -2.01 -1.55 8.64
CA LEU A 191 -1.93 -2.91 8.17
C LEU A 191 -0.93 -3.68 9.07
N PRO A 192 -1.32 -4.81 9.67
CA PRO A 192 -0.39 -5.65 10.44
C PRO A 192 0.80 -6.06 9.58
N TYR A 193 2.02 -5.79 10.04
CA TYR A 193 3.27 -5.95 9.28
C TYR A 193 3.36 -5.05 8.03
N GLY A 194 2.65 -3.91 8.00
CA GLY A 194 2.57 -2.99 6.88
C GLY A 194 3.92 -2.53 6.31
N GLY A 195 4.93 -2.39 7.19
CA GLY A 195 6.30 -2.08 6.76
C GLY A 195 6.88 -3.15 5.84
N GLN A 196 6.69 -4.43 6.17
CA GLN A 196 7.19 -5.54 5.34
C GLN A 196 6.59 -5.53 3.94
N TYR A 197 5.34 -5.08 3.79
CA TYR A 197 4.70 -5.02 2.47
C TYR A 197 5.11 -3.78 1.66
N LEU A 198 5.33 -2.65 2.34
CA LEU A 198 5.80 -1.42 1.69
C LEU A 198 7.24 -1.55 1.23
N ASP A 199 8.10 -2.12 2.09
CA ASP A 199 9.50 -2.36 1.78
C ASP A 199 9.62 -3.57 0.83
N GLY A 200 8.78 -4.59 1.04
CA GLY A 200 8.59 -5.73 0.14
C GLY A 200 9.90 -6.39 -0.26
N ASP A 201 9.96 -6.81 -1.53
CA ASP A 201 11.16 -7.38 -2.14
C ASP A 201 12.24 -6.33 -2.45
N SER A 202 12.00 -5.03 -2.27
CA SER A 202 13.04 -4.00 -2.53
C SER A 202 14.19 -4.05 -1.53
N ALA A 203 13.98 -4.70 -0.38
CA ALA A 203 14.99 -4.97 0.62
C ALA A 203 15.82 -6.25 0.31
N LEU A 204 15.44 -7.02 -0.70
CA LEU A 204 16.04 -8.32 -1.04
C LEU A 204 16.86 -8.22 -2.33
N SER A 205 17.89 -9.04 -2.43
CA SER A 205 18.62 -9.26 -3.68
C SER A 205 17.76 -10.07 -4.66
N PHE A 206 18.03 -9.92 -5.96
CA PHE A 206 17.39 -10.74 -6.99
C PHE A 206 17.55 -12.24 -6.73
N TYR A 207 18.70 -12.66 -6.22
CA TYR A 207 18.97 -14.05 -5.84
C TYR A 207 18.02 -14.54 -4.74
N GLU A 208 17.81 -13.78 -3.67
CA GLU A 208 16.90 -14.15 -2.57
C GLU A 208 15.44 -14.23 -3.02
N ILE A 209 15.02 -13.29 -3.88
CA ILE A 209 13.68 -13.30 -4.48
C ILE A 209 13.53 -14.56 -5.34
N PHE A 210 14.51 -14.85 -6.19
CA PHE A 210 14.48 -16.01 -7.07
C PHE A 210 14.50 -17.32 -6.29
N GLU A 211 15.37 -17.46 -5.30
CA GLU A 211 15.47 -18.65 -4.45
C GLU A 211 14.13 -18.94 -3.74
N SER A 212 13.54 -17.93 -3.10
CA SER A 212 12.23 -18.08 -2.43
C SER A 212 11.10 -18.39 -3.41
N SER A 213 11.06 -17.74 -4.58
CA SER A 213 10.09 -18.06 -5.63
C SER A 213 10.29 -19.47 -6.21
N PHE A 214 11.53 -19.95 -6.29
CA PHE A 214 11.84 -21.28 -6.77
C PHE A 214 11.38 -22.36 -5.77
N GLU A 215 11.62 -22.16 -4.48
CA GLU A 215 11.12 -23.04 -3.40
C GLU A 215 9.59 -23.16 -3.39
N GLU A 216 8.89 -22.11 -3.82
CA GLU A 216 7.42 -22.07 -3.91
C GLU A 216 6.88 -22.63 -5.24
N SER A 217 7.76 -22.83 -6.23
CA SER A 217 7.42 -23.39 -7.53
C SER A 217 7.39 -24.92 -7.53
N THR A 218 6.81 -25.50 -8.57
CA THR A 218 6.78 -26.95 -8.78
C THR A 218 7.25 -27.28 -10.19
N ALA A 219 7.52 -28.55 -10.48
CA ALA A 219 7.92 -28.99 -11.83
C ALA A 219 6.89 -28.66 -12.94
N THR A 220 5.64 -28.35 -12.57
CA THR A 220 4.57 -27.95 -13.49
C THR A 220 4.26 -26.46 -13.48
N THR A 221 4.93 -25.67 -12.63
CA THR A 221 4.72 -24.23 -12.48
C THR A 221 5.93 -23.48 -13.03
N PRO A 222 5.88 -22.99 -14.29
CA PRO A 222 7.01 -22.25 -14.87
C PRO A 222 7.23 -20.91 -14.17
N ILE A 223 8.50 -20.50 -14.06
CA ILE A 223 8.89 -19.17 -13.55
C ILE A 223 9.20 -18.28 -14.75
N PHE A 224 8.60 -17.10 -14.77
CA PHE A 224 8.83 -16.07 -15.80
C PHE A 224 9.58 -14.89 -15.21
N PHE A 225 10.55 -14.37 -15.93
CA PHE A 225 11.28 -13.15 -15.58
C PHE A 225 10.85 -11.99 -16.48
N ILE A 226 10.33 -10.91 -15.88
CA ILE A 226 10.03 -9.67 -16.59
C ILE A 226 11.21 -8.74 -16.39
N LEU A 227 12.06 -8.63 -17.40
CA LEU A 227 13.33 -7.91 -17.31
C LEU A 227 13.17 -6.44 -17.69
N SER A 228 13.78 -5.56 -16.90
CA SER A 228 14.05 -4.19 -17.33
C SER A 228 15.26 -4.19 -18.27
N PRO A 229 15.40 -3.17 -19.15
CA PRO A 229 16.56 -3.08 -20.04
C PRO A 229 17.88 -3.19 -19.28
N GLY A 230 18.75 -4.11 -19.70
CA GLY A 230 20.07 -4.35 -19.09
C GLY A 230 20.09 -5.30 -17.89
N ALA A 231 18.94 -5.81 -17.43
CA ALA A 231 18.89 -6.89 -16.45
C ALA A 231 19.04 -8.26 -17.13
N ASP A 232 19.88 -9.14 -16.55
CA ASP A 232 20.11 -10.50 -17.02
C ASP A 232 20.10 -11.46 -15.81
N PRO A 233 19.12 -12.37 -15.71
CA PRO A 233 18.96 -13.27 -14.56
C PRO A 233 19.82 -14.54 -14.64
N VAL A 234 20.53 -14.77 -15.75
CA VAL A 234 21.19 -16.06 -16.04
C VAL A 234 22.20 -16.43 -14.97
N LYS A 235 22.96 -15.46 -14.45
CA LYS A 235 24.00 -15.72 -13.44
C LYS A 235 23.41 -16.27 -12.14
N GLU A 236 22.32 -15.68 -11.67
CA GLU A 236 21.65 -16.12 -10.44
C GLU A 236 20.93 -17.45 -10.63
N ILE A 237 20.40 -17.72 -11.83
CA ILE A 237 19.82 -19.02 -12.19
C ILE A 237 20.89 -20.12 -12.14
N GLU A 238 22.06 -19.89 -12.75
CA GLU A 238 23.18 -20.83 -12.71
C GLU A 238 23.72 -21.03 -11.30
N ALA A 239 23.79 -19.96 -10.50
CA ALA A 239 24.22 -20.03 -9.11
C ALA A 239 23.29 -20.91 -8.26
N LEU A 240 21.97 -20.71 -8.36
CA LEU A 240 20.98 -21.55 -7.65
C LEU A 240 21.03 -22.98 -8.18
N GLY A 241 21.11 -23.17 -9.50
CA GLY A 241 21.26 -24.48 -10.13
C GLY A 241 22.44 -25.25 -9.56
N LYS A 242 23.62 -24.61 -9.48
CA LYS A 242 24.82 -25.19 -8.88
C LYS A 242 24.63 -25.54 -7.40
N LYS A 243 24.00 -24.65 -6.62
CA LYS A 243 23.67 -24.91 -5.20
C LYS A 243 22.79 -26.15 -5.03
N MET A 244 21.88 -26.39 -5.96
CA MET A 244 20.98 -27.54 -5.98
C MET A 244 21.59 -28.81 -6.63
N GLY A 245 22.84 -28.75 -7.10
CA GLY A 245 23.52 -29.88 -7.73
C GLY A 245 23.20 -30.07 -9.22
N TYR A 246 22.61 -29.07 -9.88
CA TYR A 246 22.49 -29.07 -11.34
C TYR A 246 23.84 -28.74 -11.99
N ILE A 247 24.13 -29.43 -13.08
CA ILE A 247 25.33 -29.34 -13.89
C ILE A 247 24.93 -28.71 -15.24
N ALA A 248 25.54 -27.56 -15.54
CA ALA A 248 25.34 -26.87 -16.81
C ALA A 248 25.64 -27.80 -17.99
N ASN A 249 24.78 -27.76 -19.01
CA ASN A 249 24.84 -28.59 -20.22
C ASN A 249 24.61 -30.10 -20.01
N PHE A 250 24.22 -30.54 -18.82
CA PHE A 250 23.82 -31.94 -18.56
C PHE A 250 22.36 -32.06 -18.13
N ASN A 251 21.98 -31.37 -17.06
CA ASN A 251 20.60 -31.34 -16.55
C ASN A 251 20.06 -29.92 -16.35
N LEU A 252 20.87 -28.89 -16.66
CA LEU A 252 20.45 -27.51 -16.81
C LEU A 252 20.89 -27.00 -18.19
N HIS A 253 19.92 -26.65 -19.04
CA HIS A 253 20.16 -26.16 -20.39
C HIS A 253 19.57 -24.77 -20.55
N ASN A 254 20.38 -23.83 -21.02
CA ASN A 254 19.92 -22.49 -21.40
C ASN A 254 19.74 -22.44 -22.93
N VAL A 255 18.55 -22.08 -23.38
CA VAL A 255 18.19 -21.99 -24.80
C VAL A 255 17.65 -20.60 -25.06
N ALA A 256 18.35 -19.83 -25.91
CA ALA A 256 17.87 -18.54 -26.36
C ALA A 256 16.92 -18.69 -27.55
N LEU A 257 15.82 -17.92 -27.55
CA LEU A 257 14.89 -17.85 -28.68
C LEU A 257 15.35 -16.74 -29.64
N GLY A 258 15.67 -17.11 -30.88
CA GLY A 258 16.01 -16.20 -31.97
C GLY A 258 15.99 -16.94 -33.31
N GLN A 259 15.74 -16.21 -34.40
CA GLN A 259 15.96 -16.71 -35.76
C GLN A 259 17.36 -16.30 -36.22
N ALA A 260 18.09 -17.25 -36.81
CA ALA A 260 19.35 -16.99 -37.50
C ALA A 260 19.12 -16.16 -38.77
#